data_AF-A0A1G9NHH0-F1
#
_entry.id   AF-A0A1G9NHH0-F1
#
_cell.length_a   1.000
_cell.length_b   1.000
_cell.length_c   1.000
_cell.angle_alpha   90.00
_cell.angle_beta   90.00
_cell.angle_gamma   90.00
#
_symmetry.space_group_name_H-M   'P 1'
#
loop_
_entity.id
_entity.type
_entity.pdbx_description
1 polymer ?
#
loop_
_entity_poly.entity_id
_entity_poly.type
_entity_poly.pdbx_seq_one_letter_code
_entity_poly.pdbx_strand_id
1 'polypeptide(L)'
;MKHMALAAAFCVVAVPASAWDEETDFRGLHIYTASGDGISATAVCDPDGAFIPPTNHLSVTLDGEPLDGEYLIKSPTQAHQGKMVSGSAVSRDGEDWKGLVGVLRSGSQIELTANGKTFRFDTGSPLPVSCGADA
;
A
#
# COMPACT_ATOMS: atom_id res chain seq x y z
N MET A 1 -37.31 -43.85 -4.72
CA MET A 1 -37.06 -42.96 -3.58
C MET A 1 -35.99 -41.96 -4.02
N LYS A 2 -36.32 -40.67 -4.00
CA LYS A 2 -35.59 -39.60 -4.69
C LYS A 2 -34.47 -39.09 -3.76
N HIS A 3 -33.21 -39.28 -4.14
CA HIS A 3 -32.06 -38.82 -3.35
C HIS A 3 -32.02 -37.29 -3.33
N MET A 4 -32.29 -36.68 -2.17
CA MET A 4 -32.04 -35.26 -1.92
C MET A 4 -30.54 -35.06 -1.70
N ALA A 5 -29.87 -34.41 -2.65
CA ALA A 5 -28.53 -33.88 -2.45
C ALA A 5 -28.61 -32.62 -1.59
N LEU A 6 -27.96 -32.65 -0.42
CA LEU A 6 -27.81 -31.51 0.47
C LEU A 6 -26.65 -30.66 -0.05
N ALA A 7 -26.94 -29.53 -0.69
CA ALA A 7 -25.92 -28.56 -1.09
C ALA A 7 -25.46 -27.78 0.14
N ALA A 8 -24.22 -28.04 0.59
CA ALA A 8 -23.57 -27.24 1.62
C ALA A 8 -23.16 -25.89 1.03
N ALA A 9 -23.86 -24.82 1.43
CA ALA A 9 -23.47 -23.46 1.10
C ALA A 9 -22.21 -23.08 1.90
N PHE A 10 -21.08 -22.93 1.20
CA PHE A 10 -19.89 -22.30 1.76
C PHE A 10 -20.17 -20.80 1.91
N CYS A 11 -20.48 -20.34 3.13
CA CYS A 11 -20.46 -18.93 3.46
C CYS A 11 -19.00 -18.45 3.46
N VAL A 12 -18.58 -17.80 2.38
CA VAL A 12 -17.35 -17.01 2.36
C VAL A 12 -17.60 -15.80 3.25
N VAL A 13 -16.95 -15.75 4.40
CA VAL A 13 -17.00 -14.58 5.28
C VAL A 13 -16.19 -13.50 4.59
N ALA A 14 -16.87 -12.51 4.00
CA ALA A 14 -16.21 -11.35 3.43
C ALA A 14 -15.55 -10.57 4.58
N VAL A 15 -14.23 -10.68 4.71
CA VAL A 15 -13.47 -9.80 5.59
C VAL A 15 -13.58 -8.40 4.96
N PRO A 16 -14.02 -7.37 5.70
CA PRO A 16 -14.07 -6.02 5.16
C PRO A 16 -12.64 -5.62 4.78
N ALA A 17 -12.44 -5.31 3.50
CA ALA A 17 -11.18 -4.75 3.04
C ALA A 17 -11.00 -3.40 3.75
N SER A 18 -9.94 -3.29 4.55
CA SER A 18 -9.66 -2.08 5.31
C SER A 18 -9.13 -1.01 4.36
N ALA A 19 -9.98 -0.02 4.08
CA ALA A 19 -9.58 1.22 3.42
C ALA A 19 -8.44 1.90 4.19
N TRP A 20 -7.69 2.78 3.51
CA TRP A 20 -6.67 3.60 4.15
C TRP A 20 -7.25 4.38 5.34
N ASP A 21 -6.71 4.15 6.53
CA ASP A 21 -6.99 4.92 7.74
C ASP A 21 -6.13 6.19 7.71
N GLU A 22 -6.77 7.35 7.85
CA GLU A 22 -6.10 8.65 7.77
C GLU A 22 -5.98 9.28 9.16
N GLU A 23 -4.76 9.67 9.50
CA GLU A 23 -4.44 10.48 10.66
C GLU A 23 -3.64 11.72 10.23
N THR A 24 -3.70 12.78 11.04
CA THR A 24 -2.83 13.94 10.86
C THR A 24 -2.04 14.17 12.15
N ASP A 25 -0.72 14.30 12.03
CA ASP A 25 0.12 14.60 13.19
C ASP A 25 0.11 16.09 13.55
N PHE A 26 0.69 16.45 14.69
CA PHE A 26 0.72 17.84 15.17
C PHE A 26 1.54 18.80 14.28
N ARG A 27 2.32 18.29 13.34
CA ARG A 27 3.13 19.06 12.39
C ARG A 27 2.40 19.29 11.06
N GLY A 28 1.26 18.62 10.85
CA GLY A 28 0.51 18.66 9.58
C GLY A 28 0.88 17.54 8.62
N LEU A 29 1.59 16.49 9.06
CA LEU A 29 1.82 15.32 8.22
C LEU A 29 0.54 14.49 8.14
N HIS A 30 0.12 14.16 6.92
CA HIS A 30 -0.98 13.22 6.69
C HIS A 30 -0.42 11.80 6.61
N ILE A 31 -0.96 10.92 7.44
CA ILE A 31 -0.51 9.54 7.61
C ILE A 31 -1.65 8.63 7.16
N TYR A 32 -1.42 7.84 6.13
CA TYR A 32 -2.38 6.88 5.59
C TYR A 32 -1.87 5.47 5.86
N THR A 33 -2.63 4.68 6.62
CA THR A 33 -2.27 3.29 6.94
C THR A 33 -3.26 2.32 6.30
N ALA A 34 -2.75 1.31 5.62
CA ALA A 34 -3.53 0.16 5.17
C ALA A 34 -2.82 -1.12 5.62
N SER A 35 -3.59 -2.10 6.08
CA SER A 35 -3.05 -3.37 6.58
C SER A 35 -3.94 -4.55 6.20
N GLY A 36 -3.34 -5.70 5.91
CA GLY A 36 -4.04 -6.92 5.53
C GLY A 36 -3.08 -8.08 5.28
N ASP A 37 -3.48 -9.30 5.66
CA ASP A 37 -2.73 -10.54 5.40
C ASP A 37 -1.22 -10.48 5.72
N GLY A 38 -0.87 -9.91 6.88
CA GLY A 38 0.52 -9.77 7.34
C GLY A 38 1.28 -8.58 6.75
N ILE A 39 0.67 -7.80 5.87
CA ILE A 39 1.27 -6.62 5.25
C ILE A 39 0.73 -5.38 5.95
N SER A 40 1.59 -4.42 6.25
CA SER A 40 1.17 -3.07 6.65
C SER A 40 1.94 -2.04 5.86
N ALA A 41 1.23 -1.13 5.19
CA ALA A 41 1.76 -0.02 4.43
C ALA A 41 1.32 1.30 5.08
N THR A 42 2.29 2.17 5.33
CA THR A 42 2.06 3.50 5.91
C THR A 42 2.66 4.55 4.98
N ALA A 43 1.80 5.34 4.34
CA ALA A 43 2.22 6.49 3.53
C ALA A 43 2.16 7.75 4.40
N VAL A 44 3.29 8.44 4.52
CA VAL A 44 3.38 9.73 5.20
C VAL A 44 3.60 10.80 4.15
N CYS A 45 2.67 11.75 4.09
CA CYS A 45 2.64 12.84 3.12
C CYS A 45 2.80 14.17 3.84
N ASP A 46 3.57 15.07 3.24
CA ASP A 46 3.83 16.41 3.75
C ASP A 46 3.26 17.48 2.80
N PRO A 47 1.92 17.63 2.71
CA PRO A 47 1.29 18.54 1.75
C PRO A 47 1.53 20.01 2.07
N ASP A 48 1.73 20.33 3.35
CA ASP A 48 1.87 21.71 3.85
C ASP A 48 3.33 22.13 4.04
N GLY A 49 4.30 21.24 3.79
CA GLY A 49 5.73 21.54 3.91
C GLY A 49 6.18 21.75 5.34
N ALA A 50 5.73 20.88 6.25
CA ALA A 50 6.24 20.76 7.62
C ALA A 50 7.77 20.55 7.63
N PHE A 51 8.31 19.91 6.58
CA PHE A 51 9.72 19.87 6.27
C PHE A 51 10.07 20.68 5.01
N ILE A 52 11.32 21.14 4.92
CA ILE A 52 11.84 21.90 3.77
C ILE A 52 13.12 21.22 3.26
N PRO A 53 13.09 20.61 2.05
CA PRO A 53 11.91 20.42 1.20
C PRO A 53 10.89 19.44 1.84
N PRO A 54 9.62 19.44 1.38
CA PRO A 54 8.62 18.49 1.87
C PRO A 54 9.10 17.05 1.78
N THR A 55 8.83 16.24 2.80
CA THR A 55 9.29 14.84 2.86
C THR A 55 8.14 13.86 2.84
N ASN A 56 8.04 13.07 1.77
CA ASN A 56 7.06 12.00 1.65
C ASN A 56 7.77 10.64 1.70
N HIS A 57 7.12 9.64 2.29
CA HIS A 57 7.63 8.27 2.28
C HIS A 57 6.52 7.25 2.42
N LEU A 58 6.82 6.05 1.93
CA LEU A 58 6.01 4.85 2.14
C LEU A 58 6.85 3.87 2.95
N SER A 59 6.38 3.49 4.12
CA SER A 59 6.93 2.38 4.88
C SER A 59 6.10 1.13 4.67
N VAL A 60 6.76 -0.02 4.53
CA VAL A 60 6.10 -1.32 4.40
C VAL A 60 6.72 -2.31 5.37
N THR A 61 5.86 -3.05 6.08
CA THR A 61 6.25 -4.21 6.88
C THR A 61 5.55 -5.47 6.36
N LEU A 62 6.25 -6.61 6.47
CA LEU A 62 5.78 -7.95 6.16
C LEU A 62 5.94 -8.80 7.42
N ASP A 63 4.82 -9.31 7.94
CA ASP A 63 4.72 -10.04 9.21
C ASP A 63 5.36 -9.29 10.39
N GLY A 64 5.25 -7.95 10.38
CA GLY A 64 5.84 -7.06 11.39
C GLY A 64 7.30 -6.68 11.16
N GLU A 65 7.97 -7.29 10.18
CA GLU A 65 9.37 -6.98 9.85
C GLU A 65 9.45 -5.94 8.71
N PRO A 66 10.34 -4.94 8.79
CA PRO A 66 10.53 -3.96 7.71
C PRO A 66 10.91 -4.64 6.39
N LEU A 67 10.26 -4.21 5.30
CA LEU A 67 10.66 -4.64 3.97
C LEU A 67 11.95 -3.94 3.55
N ASP A 68 12.99 -4.72 3.23
CA ASP A 68 14.25 -4.19 2.71
C ASP A 68 14.62 -4.78 1.35
N GLY A 69 15.31 -3.96 0.54
CA GLY A 69 15.84 -4.36 -0.76
C GLY A 69 14.95 -3.97 -1.94
N GLU A 70 15.20 -4.60 -3.08
CA GLU A 70 14.43 -4.35 -4.30
C GLU A 70 13.02 -4.91 -4.18
N TYR A 71 12.05 -4.17 -4.70
CA TYR A 71 10.66 -4.59 -4.77
C TYR A 71 10.06 -4.26 -6.14
N LEU A 72 9.05 -5.02 -6.51
CA LEU A 72 8.17 -4.75 -7.64
C LEU A 72 6.74 -4.68 -7.11
N ILE A 73 6.11 -3.52 -7.23
CA ILE A 73 4.73 -3.29 -6.85
C ILE A 73 3.86 -3.18 -8.10
N LYS A 74 2.69 -3.81 -8.08
CA LYS A 74 1.76 -3.83 -9.21
C LYS A 74 0.34 -3.63 -8.74
N SER A 75 -0.43 -2.92 -9.55
CA SER A 75 -1.89 -2.95 -9.55
C SER A 75 -2.35 -3.63 -10.85
N PRO A 76 -3.66 -3.78 -11.10
CA PRO A 76 -4.14 -4.33 -12.37
C PRO A 76 -3.74 -3.52 -13.62
N THR A 77 -3.41 -2.24 -13.46
CA THR A 77 -3.19 -1.30 -14.56
C THR A 77 -1.79 -0.68 -14.59
N GLN A 78 -1.02 -0.78 -13.49
CA GLN A 78 0.29 -0.15 -13.37
C GLN A 78 1.28 -1.06 -12.64
N ALA A 79 2.57 -0.83 -12.89
CA ALA A 79 3.66 -1.50 -12.22
C ALA A 79 4.81 -0.52 -11.99
N HIS A 80 5.52 -0.68 -10.88
CA HIS A 80 6.68 0.11 -10.54
C HIS A 80 7.70 -0.77 -9.81
N GLN A 81 8.98 -0.58 -10.14
CA GLN A 81 10.08 -1.24 -9.47
C GLN A 81 10.91 -0.19 -8.74
N GLY A 82 11.20 -0.46 -7.47
CA GLY A 82 11.97 0.45 -6.63
C GLY A 82 12.79 -0.30 -5.60
N LYS A 83 13.32 0.45 -4.63
CA LYS A 83 14.10 -0.10 -3.52
C LYS A 83 13.66 0.47 -2.19
N MET A 84 13.38 -0.41 -1.23
CA MET A 84 13.17 -0.04 0.17
C MET A 84 14.52 -0.01 0.89
N VAL A 85 14.69 1.00 1.74
CA VAL A 85 15.83 1.14 2.64
C VAL A 85 15.30 1.34 4.06
N SER A 86 15.62 0.40 4.94
CA SER A 86 15.11 0.34 6.31
C SER A 86 13.58 0.39 6.37
N GLY A 87 12.92 -0.44 5.56
CA GLY A 87 11.46 -0.50 5.52
C GLY A 87 10.79 0.61 4.72
N SER A 88 11.53 1.55 4.13
CA SER A 88 10.93 2.77 3.56
C SER A 88 11.42 3.12 2.16
N ALA A 89 10.49 3.54 1.30
CA ALA A 89 10.73 4.23 0.05
C ALA A 89 10.47 5.73 0.27
N VAL A 90 11.43 6.59 -0.09
CA VAL A 90 11.38 8.02 0.22
C VAL A 90 11.34 8.81 -1.07
N SER A 91 10.57 9.91 -1.12
CA SER A 91 10.38 10.77 -2.29
C SER A 91 11.60 11.62 -2.67
N ARG A 92 12.79 11.02 -2.77
CA ARG A 92 14.04 11.70 -3.16
C ARG A 92 14.17 11.87 -4.66
N ASP A 93 13.61 10.93 -5.42
CA ASP A 93 13.54 10.97 -6.88
C ASP A 93 12.06 11.11 -7.28
N GLY A 94 11.75 12.18 -8.01
CA GLY A 94 10.37 12.50 -8.37
C GLY A 94 9.72 11.49 -9.31
N GLU A 95 10.48 10.92 -10.25
CA GLU A 95 9.93 9.93 -11.20
C GLU A 95 9.71 8.57 -10.52
N ASP A 96 10.65 8.17 -9.64
CA ASP A 96 10.51 6.95 -8.83
C ASP A 96 9.29 7.04 -7.92
N TRP A 97 9.17 8.14 -7.16
CA TRP A 97 8.06 8.38 -6.25
C TRP A 97 6.71 8.45 -6.99
N LYS A 98 6.68 9.12 -8.13
CA LYS A 98 5.48 9.20 -8.98
C LYS A 98 5.05 7.84 -9.51
N GLY A 99 6.00 6.99 -9.89
CA GLY A 99 5.72 5.60 -10.27
C GLY A 99 5.11 4.80 -9.13
N LEU A 100 5.70 4.86 -7.93
CA LEU A 100 5.20 4.18 -6.74
C LEU A 100 3.78 4.63 -6.35
N VAL A 101 3.58 5.95 -6.19
CA VAL A 101 2.28 6.51 -5.84
C VAL A 101 1.25 6.24 -6.94
N GLY A 102 1.65 6.29 -8.21
CA GLY A 102 0.80 5.93 -9.34
C GLY A 102 0.16 4.55 -9.16
N VAL A 103 0.96 3.54 -8.79
CA VAL A 103 0.47 2.18 -8.53
C VAL A 103 -0.52 2.14 -7.36
N LEU A 104 -0.21 2.81 -6.25
CA LEU A 104 -1.09 2.84 -5.07
C LEU A 104 -2.42 3.55 -5.33
N ARG A 105 -2.44 4.52 -6.25
CA ARG A 105 -3.64 5.27 -6.62
C ARG A 105 -4.45 4.63 -7.74
N SER A 106 -3.90 3.67 -8.47
CA SER A 106 -4.56 3.09 -9.64
C SER A 106 -5.45 1.89 -9.32
N GLY A 107 -5.47 1.41 -8.07
CA GLY A 107 -6.34 0.31 -7.62
C GLY A 107 -6.12 -0.05 -6.16
N SER A 108 -7.01 -0.88 -5.59
CA SER A 108 -6.87 -1.40 -4.22
C SER A 108 -6.22 -2.78 -4.13
N GLN A 109 -6.22 -3.55 -5.23
CA GLN A 109 -5.61 -4.86 -5.31
C GLN A 109 -4.16 -4.71 -5.74
N ILE A 110 -3.24 -4.90 -4.80
CA ILE A 110 -1.81 -4.71 -5.01
C ILE A 110 -1.08 -6.06 -4.92
N GLU A 111 -0.21 -6.34 -5.89
CA GLU A 111 0.77 -7.41 -5.80
C GLU A 111 2.14 -6.79 -5.50
N LEU A 112 2.78 -7.25 -4.42
CA LEU A 112 4.10 -6.83 -4.01
C LEU A 112 5.06 -8.02 -4.11
N THR A 113 6.03 -7.96 -5.00
CA THR A 113 7.10 -8.95 -5.11
C THR A 113 8.37 -8.39 -4.47
N ALA A 114 8.89 -9.09 -3.46
CA ALA A 114 10.16 -8.79 -2.83
C ALA A 114 10.82 -10.06 -2.28
N ASN A 115 12.15 -10.09 -2.20
CA ASN A 115 12.90 -11.23 -1.69
C ASN A 115 12.51 -12.59 -2.32
N GLY A 116 12.17 -12.57 -3.61
CA GLY A 116 11.74 -13.75 -4.38
C GLY A 116 10.33 -14.26 -4.03
N LYS A 117 9.57 -13.55 -3.21
CA LYS A 117 8.19 -13.87 -2.81
C LYS A 117 7.22 -12.83 -3.37
N THR A 118 6.01 -13.26 -3.67
CA THR A 118 4.91 -12.35 -4.05
C THR A 118 3.84 -12.39 -2.98
N PHE A 119 3.46 -11.21 -2.52
CA PHE A 119 2.43 -10.95 -1.53
C PHE A 119 1.26 -10.25 -2.22
N ARG A 120 0.04 -10.56 -1.78
CA ARG A 120 -1.17 -9.86 -2.23
C ARG A 120 -1.66 -8.99 -1.09
N PHE A 121 -2.00 -7.76 -1.42
CA PHE A 121 -2.41 -6.75 -0.48
C PHE A 121 -3.66 -6.06 -1.01
N ASP A 122 -4.78 -6.22 -0.31
CA ASP A 122 -6.00 -5.48 -0.59
C ASP A 122 -6.10 -4.28 0.37
N THR A 123 -5.88 -3.08 -0.17
CA THR A 123 -5.95 -1.83 0.61
C THR A 123 -7.40 -1.33 0.79
N GLY A 124 -8.41 -2.07 0.32
CA GLY A 124 -9.83 -1.71 0.36
C GLY A 124 -10.24 -0.57 -0.58
N SER A 125 -9.39 0.43 -0.76
CA SER A 125 -9.52 1.54 -1.70
C SER A 125 -8.14 1.95 -2.24
N PRO A 126 -8.06 2.60 -3.40
CA PRO A 126 -6.82 3.25 -3.83
C PRO A 126 -6.38 4.32 -2.82
N LEU A 127 -5.08 4.62 -2.76
CA LEU A 127 -4.56 5.73 -1.96
C LEU A 127 -5.28 7.03 -2.40
N PRO A 128 -5.89 7.80 -1.47
CA PRO A 128 -6.77 8.90 -1.86
C PRO A 128 -6.03 10.15 -2.34
N VAL A 129 -4.73 10.26 -2.07
CA VAL A 129 -3.92 11.46 -2.35
C VAL A 129 -2.70 11.16 -3.20
N SER A 130 -2.16 12.18 -3.86
CA SER A 130 -0.91 12.09 -4.63
C SER A 130 0.35 12.13 -3.78
N CYS A 131 0.27 12.48 -2.49
CA CYS A 131 1.39 12.41 -1.57
C CYS A 131 2.68 13.09 -2.12
N GLY A 132 2.53 14.25 -2.77
CA GLY A 132 3.66 14.97 -3.39
C GLY A 132 4.13 14.44 -4.75
N ALA A 133 3.50 13.41 -5.33
CA ALA A 133 3.84 12.88 -6.66
C ALA A 133 3.46 13.79 -7.84
N ASP A 134 2.59 14.77 -7.60
CA ASP A 134 2.16 15.76 -8.60
C ASP A 134 2.88 17.12 -8.45
N ALA A 135 3.81 17.24 -7.49
CA ALA A 135 4.49 18.49 -7.12
C ALA A 135 5.71 18.81 -8.01
#